data_AF-A5L673-F1
#
_entry.id   AF-A5L673-F1
#
_cell.length_a   1.000
_cell.length_b   1.000
_cell.length_c   1.000
_cell.angle_alpha   90.00
_cell.angle_beta   90.00
_cell.angle_gamma   90.00
#
_symmetry.space_group_name_H-M   'P 1'
#
loop_
_entity.id
_entity.type
_entity.pdbx_description
1 polymer ?
#
loop_
_entity_poly.entity_id
_entity_poly.type
_entity_poly.pdbx_seq_one_letter_code
_entity_poly.pdbx_strand_id
1 'polypeptide(L)'
;MNTFLITFGVFLAVITAMSIGYIIQKKVVKGSCGGLGAVGIDKVCNCPEPCDARKKREAREAYREEKLAERQQKEAAWNKDRIA
;
A
#
# COMPACT_ATOMS: atom_id res chain seq x y z
N MET A 1 -11.88 43.85 4.41
CA MET A 1 -12.80 42.82 3.88
C MET A 1 -12.26 42.18 2.60
N ASN A 2 -11.93 42.97 1.56
CA ASN A 2 -11.45 42.43 0.28
C ASN A 2 -10.15 41.61 0.37
N THR A 3 -9.18 42.10 1.14
CA THR A 3 -7.92 41.38 1.41
C THR A 3 -8.14 40.02 2.07
N PHE A 4 -9.14 39.90 2.94
CA PHE A 4 -9.47 38.64 3.62
C PHE A 4 -10.03 37.59 2.65
N LEU A 5 -10.90 38.01 1.73
CA LEU A 5 -11.46 37.11 0.71
C LEU A 5 -10.37 36.65 -0.28
N ILE A 6 -9.47 37.54 -0.66
CA ILE A 6 -8.36 37.21 -1.58
C ILE A 6 -7.38 36.24 -0.91
N THR A 7 -6.95 36.50 0.33
CA THR A 7 -6.01 35.60 1.02
C THR A 7 -6.64 34.24 1.30
N PHE A 8 -7.92 34.20 1.67
CA PHE A 8 -8.66 32.95 1.86
C PHE A 8 -8.76 32.14 0.55
N GLY A 9 -9.06 32.81 -0.57
CA GLY A 9 -9.10 32.16 -1.89
C GLY A 9 -7.74 31.58 -2.31
N VAL A 10 -6.65 32.32 -2.10
CA VAL A 10 -5.29 31.85 -2.40
C VAL A 10 -4.93 30.64 -1.53
N PHE A 11 -5.29 30.66 -0.25
CA PHE A 11 -5.02 29.54 0.66
C PHE A 11 -5.70 28.25 0.22
N LEU A 12 -6.98 28.32 -0.18
CA LEU A 12 -7.71 27.19 -0.72
C LEU A 12 -7.12 26.68 -2.05
N ALA A 13 -6.71 27.59 -2.93
CA ALA A 13 -6.08 27.23 -4.19
C ALA A 13 -4.79 26.42 -3.96
N VAL A 14 -3.94 26.83 -3.01
CA VAL A 14 -2.70 26.12 -2.67
C VAL A 14 -2.98 24.72 -2.10
N ILE A 15 -3.93 24.57 -1.18
CA ILE A 15 -4.31 23.26 -0.61
C ILE A 15 -4.83 22.32 -1.70
N THR A 16 -5.64 22.85 -2.61
CA THR A 16 -6.20 22.08 -3.73
C THR A 16 -5.08 21.62 -4.66
N ALA A 17 -4.15 22.51 -5.00
CA ALA A 17 -2.99 22.17 -5.83
C ALA A 17 -2.10 21.10 -5.16
N MET A 18 -1.85 21.20 -3.85
CA MET A 18 -1.11 20.19 -3.10
C MET A 18 -1.83 18.83 -3.10
N SER A 19 -3.15 18.83 -2.90
CA SER A 19 -3.97 17.61 -2.90
C SER A 19 -3.95 16.92 -4.26
N ILE A 20 -4.11 17.68 -5.35
CA ILE A 20 -4.01 17.18 -6.73
C ILE A 20 -2.59 16.63 -6.98
N GLY A 21 -1.55 17.35 -6.56
CA GLY A 21 -0.16 16.90 -6.67
C GLY A 21 0.07 15.56 -5.94
N TYR A 22 -0.52 15.38 -4.76
CA TYR A 22 -0.42 14.16 -3.97
C TYR A 22 -1.08 12.96 -4.68
N ILE A 23 -2.27 13.17 -5.26
CA ILE A 23 -3.00 12.15 -6.03
C ILE A 23 -2.21 11.73 -7.28
N ILE A 24 -1.64 12.69 -8.02
CA ILE A 24 -0.85 12.40 -9.23
C ILE A 24 0.43 11.67 -8.88
N GLN A 25 1.13 12.09 -7.82
CA GLN A 25 2.39 11.47 -7.43
C GLN A 25 2.20 10.05 -6.85
N LYS A 26 0.98 9.67 -6.41
CA LYS A 26 0.67 8.37 -5.77
C LYS A 26 1.71 7.94 -4.73
N LYS A 27 2.45 8.89 -4.17
CA LYS A 27 3.48 8.62 -3.16
C LYS A 27 2.71 8.41 -1.87
N VAL A 28 2.39 7.14 -1.58
CA VAL A 28 1.98 6.69 -0.24
C VAL A 28 2.80 7.45 0.78
N VAL A 29 2.15 8.14 1.74
CA VAL A 29 2.86 8.90 2.77
C VAL A 29 3.87 7.94 3.36
N LYS A 30 5.13 8.21 3.05
CA LYS A 30 6.23 7.34 3.42
C LYS A 30 6.39 7.54 4.92
N GLY A 31 5.70 6.70 5.71
CA GLY A 31 5.94 6.57 7.16
C GLY A 31 7.39 6.18 7.43
N SER A 32 7.78 5.92 8.68
CA SER A 32 9.20 5.86 9.07
C SER A 32 10.11 4.91 8.25
N CYS A 33 9.55 3.97 7.46
CA CYS A 33 10.30 3.10 6.54
C CYS A 33 10.00 3.33 5.03
N GLY A 34 9.11 4.25 4.66
CA GLY A 34 8.65 4.41 3.27
C GLY A 34 9.68 5.07 2.34
N GLY A 35 10.72 5.71 2.89
CA GLY A 35 11.79 6.38 2.14
C GLY A 35 12.88 5.46 1.59
N LEU A 36 13.12 4.34 2.26
CA LEU A 36 14.38 3.61 2.16
C LEU A 36 14.49 2.69 0.93
N GLY A 37 13.36 2.34 0.31
CA GLY A 37 13.33 1.56 -0.94
C GLY A 37 13.87 2.29 -2.17
N ALA A 38 14.01 3.62 -2.13
CA ALA A 38 14.63 4.38 -3.22
C ALA A 38 16.16 4.49 -3.09
N VAL A 39 16.72 4.08 -1.94
CA VAL A 39 18.15 4.19 -1.60
C VAL A 39 18.79 2.79 -1.45
N GLY A 40 18.06 1.72 -1.79
CA GLY A 40 18.58 0.34 -1.67
C GLY A 40 18.76 -0.13 -0.22
N ILE A 41 18.13 0.56 0.74
CA ILE A 41 18.22 0.27 2.16
C ILE A 41 17.04 -0.62 2.57
N ASP A 42 17.01 -1.85 2.06
CA ASP A 42 16.17 -2.92 2.63
C ASP A 42 16.84 -3.58 3.86
N LYS A 43 18.05 -3.11 4.24
CA LYS A 43 18.89 -3.70 5.31
C LYS A 43 19.28 -2.75 6.46
N VAL A 44 18.64 -1.57 6.63
CA VAL A 44 18.95 -0.66 7.77
C VAL A 44 17.73 -0.32 8.61
N CYS A 45 16.60 -1.01 8.43
CA CYS A 45 15.74 -1.27 9.58
C CYS A 45 16.48 -2.30 10.45
N ASN A 46 17.47 -1.83 11.21
CA ASN A 46 18.22 -2.55 12.22
C ASN A 46 17.31 -2.82 13.45
N CYS A 47 16.07 -3.24 13.20
CA CYS A 47 15.14 -3.65 14.23
C CYS A 47 15.28 -5.17 14.38
N PRO A 48 15.76 -5.66 15.55
CA PRO A 48 15.94 -7.09 15.81
C PRO A 48 14.63 -7.89 15.73
N GLU A 49 13.47 -7.21 15.72
CA GLU A 49 12.19 -7.78 15.30
C GLU A 49 11.64 -7.06 14.07
N PRO A 50 11.20 -7.79 13.02
CA PRO A 50 10.53 -7.20 11.88
C PRO A 50 9.25 -6.51 12.36
N CYS A 51 9.11 -5.23 12.05
CA CYS A 51 7.98 -4.38 12.42
C CYS A 51 6.64 -5.10 12.18
N ASP A 52 5.68 -4.96 13.10
CA ASP A 52 4.38 -5.65 13.08
C ASP A 52 3.62 -5.49 11.75
N ALA A 53 3.85 -4.37 11.05
CA ALA A 53 3.30 -4.12 9.73
C ALA A 53 3.83 -5.08 8.65
N ARG A 54 5.11 -5.51 8.71
CA ARG A 54 5.71 -6.51 7.80
C ARG A 54 5.19 -7.91 8.11
N LYS A 55 5.20 -8.31 9.39
CA LYS A 55 4.62 -9.60 9.83
C LYS A 55 3.16 -9.73 9.38
N LYS A 56 2.36 -8.65 9.49
CA LYS A 56 0.96 -8.63 9.04
C LYS A 56 0.79 -8.66 7.52
N ARG A 57 1.76 -8.14 6.74
CA ARG A 57 1.75 -8.24 5.26
C ARG A 57 2.08 -9.65 4.80
N GLU A 58 3.14 -10.24 5.34
CA GLU A 58 3.58 -11.61 5.05
C GLU A 58 2.51 -12.62 5.45
N ALA A 59 1.88 -12.47 6.62
CA ALA A 59 0.77 -13.32 7.04
C ALA A 59 -0.45 -13.24 6.09
N ARG A 60 -0.74 -12.05 5.54
CA ARG A 60 -1.84 -11.85 4.55
C ARG A 60 -1.50 -12.40 3.17
N GLU A 61 -0.23 -12.45 2.82
CA GLU A 61 0.26 -13.02 1.56
C GLU A 61 0.24 -14.55 1.64
N ALA A 62 0.81 -15.13 2.71
CA ALA A 62 0.78 -16.57 2.97
C ALA A 62 -0.65 -17.14 3.01
N TYR A 63 -1.58 -16.47 3.70
CA TYR A 63 -2.99 -16.90 3.73
C TYR A 63 -3.65 -16.91 2.34
N ARG A 64 -3.27 -15.97 1.46
CA ARG A 64 -3.81 -15.90 0.09
C ARG A 64 -3.26 -17.02 -0.78
N GLU A 65 -1.98 -17.32 -0.66
CA GLU A 65 -1.33 -18.43 -1.38
C GLU A 65 -1.92 -19.77 -0.98
N GLU A 66 -2.12 -20.01 0.32
CA GLU A 66 -2.74 -21.23 0.83
C GLU A 66 -4.17 -21.41 0.27
N LYS A 67 -4.98 -20.35 0.28
CA LYS A 67 -6.35 -20.39 -0.28
C LYS A 67 -6.39 -20.56 -1.79
N LEU A 68 -5.40 -20.05 -2.52
CA LEU A 68 -5.27 -20.27 -3.96
C LEU A 68 -4.89 -21.72 -4.26
N ALA A 69 -3.95 -22.30 -3.50
CA ALA A 69 -3.57 -23.70 -3.62
C ALA A 69 -4.74 -24.64 -3.28
N GLU A 70 -5.51 -24.34 -2.21
CA GLU A 70 -6.71 -25.10 -1.85
C GLU A 70 -7.77 -25.05 -2.97
N ARG A 71 -7.98 -23.88 -3.58
CA ARG A 71 -8.91 -23.73 -4.72
C ARG A 71 -8.46 -24.51 -5.94
N GLN A 72 -7.17 -24.45 -6.28
CA GLN A 72 -6.63 -25.21 -7.41
C GLN A 72 -6.77 -26.72 -7.20
N GLN A 73 -6.51 -27.21 -5.99
CA GLN A 73 -6.70 -28.62 -5.66
C GLN A 73 -8.17 -29.04 -5.76
N LYS A 74 -9.08 -28.22 -5.22
CA LYS A 74 -10.53 -28.46 -5.33
C LYS A 74 -11.02 -28.42 -6.78
N GLU A 75 -10.50 -27.49 -7.58
CA GLU A 75 -10.83 -27.39 -9.01
C GLU A 75 -10.31 -28.61 -9.79
N ALA A 76 -9.10 -29.07 -9.50
CA ALA A 76 -8.54 -30.27 -10.10
C ALA A 76 -9.32 -31.53 -9.72
N ALA A 77 -9.74 -31.66 -8.45
CA ALA A 77 -10.60 -32.76 -8.00
C ALA A 77 -11.97 -32.72 -8.67
N TRP A 78 -12.67 -31.57 -8.65
CA TRP A 78 -13.97 -31.40 -9.29
C TRP A 78 -13.93 -31.65 -10.80
N ASN A 79 -12.86 -31.21 -11.47
CA ASN A 79 -12.71 -31.43 -12.91
C ASN A 79 -12.53 -32.92 -13.24
N LYS A 80 -11.80 -33.67 -12.41
CA LYS A 80 -11.62 -35.11 -12.60
C LYS A 80 -12.94 -35.85 -12.44
N ASP A 81 -13.72 -35.52 -11.41
CA ASP A 81 -15.03 -36.15 -11.14
C ASP A 81 -16.08 -35.81 -12.20
N ARG A 82 -15.92 -34.68 -12.91
CA ARG A 82 -16.81 -34.27 -14.00
C ARG A 82 -16.49 -34.93 -15.34
N ILE A 83 -15.23 -35.31 -15.58
CA ILE A 83 -14.76 -35.89 -16.85
C ILE A 83 -14.91 -37.43 -16.85
N ALA A 84 -15.01 -38.04 -15.67
CA ALA A 84 -15.35 -39.46 -15.49
C ALA A 84 -16.86 -39.71 -15.55
#